data_AF-A0A928SNC5-F1
#
_entry.id   AF-A0A928SNC5-F1
#
_cell.length_a   1.000
_cell.length_b   1.000
_cell.length_c   1.000
_cell.angle_alpha   90.00
_cell.angle_beta   90.00
_cell.angle_gamma   90.00
#
_symmetry.space_group_name_H-M   'P 1'
#
loop_
_entity.id
_entity.type
_entity.pdbx_description
1 polymer ?
#
loop_
_entity_poly.entity_id
_entity_poly.type
_entity_poly.pdbx_seq_one_letter_code
_entity_poly.pdbx_strand_id
1 'polypeptide(L)'
;MMRCSFVSVFAFSLVGCVVHAAGEGQMKAQGQGQGQAQAGPGGEAQPGQPAAQPGAEPAAGGAAVAITLGDGCPGGNCKLACAANQSCNASCTGGNCKLACATGSTCSLSCTGGNCEVSCAKGASCNNDCPGGNCKSVCEAGAKCAVSCMGGNCKASCENPADCTVSCPGGNCKVK
;
A
#
# COMPACT_ATOMS: atom_id res chain seq x y z
N MET A 1 -39.26 28.24 -26.20
CA MET A 1 -40.36 28.24 -25.21
C MET A 1 -39.79 28.75 -23.90
N MET A 2 -40.09 30.01 -23.57
CA MET A 2 -39.45 30.76 -22.50
C MET A 2 -40.56 31.44 -21.71
N ARG A 3 -40.86 30.92 -20.51
CA ARG A 3 -41.71 31.57 -19.51
C ARG A 3 -41.27 31.07 -18.14
N CYS A 4 -40.70 31.94 -17.33
CA CYS A 4 -40.91 31.91 -15.88
C CYS A 4 -40.71 33.32 -15.33
N SER A 5 -41.86 33.97 -15.19
CA SER A 5 -42.31 35.02 -14.28
C SER A 5 -41.30 35.77 -13.42
N PHE A 6 -41.35 37.10 -13.60
CA PHE A 6 -41.08 38.13 -12.61
C PHE A 6 -41.93 37.96 -11.34
N VAL A 7 -41.30 38.10 -10.16
CA VAL A 7 -41.86 38.88 -9.05
C VAL A 7 -40.72 39.70 -8.43
N SER A 8 -40.74 41.00 -8.72
CA SER A 8 -40.03 42.03 -7.97
C SER A 8 -40.81 42.34 -6.70
N VAL A 9 -40.15 42.33 -5.54
CA VAL A 9 -40.52 43.17 -4.39
C VAL A 9 -39.23 43.50 -3.61
N PHE A 10 -38.84 44.78 -3.65
CA PHE A 10 -38.26 45.62 -2.59
C PHE A 10 -37.08 45.08 -1.74
N ALA A 11 -36.08 45.83 -1.30
CA ALA A 11 -35.64 47.21 -1.45
C ALA A 11 -34.32 47.30 -0.66
N PHE A 12 -33.41 48.16 -1.11
CA PHE A 12 -32.44 48.91 -0.29
C PHE A 12 -31.90 48.29 1.00
N SER A 13 -30.61 47.92 1.00
CA SER A 13 -29.66 48.55 1.93
C SER A 13 -28.22 48.43 1.43
N LEU A 14 -27.57 49.58 1.46
CA LEU A 14 -26.17 49.85 1.18
C LEU A 14 -25.23 49.06 2.10
N VAL A 15 -23.95 49.13 1.74
CA VAL A 15 -22.75 48.96 2.58
C VAL A 15 -22.08 47.60 2.46
N GLY A 16 -20.90 47.61 1.81
CA GLY A 16 -19.82 46.69 2.17
C GLY A 16 -19.19 45.90 1.04
N CYS A 17 -18.56 46.56 0.08
CA CYS A 17 -17.36 45.99 -0.54
C CYS A 17 -16.28 45.90 0.55
N VAL A 18 -16.10 44.72 1.16
CA VAL A 18 -14.87 44.41 1.91
C VAL A 18 -14.10 43.38 1.11
N VAL A 19 -13.08 43.91 0.44
CA VAL A 19 -11.97 43.21 -0.19
C VAL A 19 -11.27 42.39 0.88
N HIS A 20 -11.37 41.05 0.81
CA HIS A 20 -10.63 40.19 1.72
C HIS A 20 -9.16 40.14 1.29
N ALA A 21 -8.32 40.65 2.19
CA ALA A 21 -6.91 40.87 2.03
C ALA A 21 -6.10 39.56 1.91
N ALA A 22 -4.95 39.70 1.23
CA ALA A 22 -3.90 38.72 1.07
C ALA A 22 -3.43 38.15 2.41
N GLY A 23 -3.40 36.81 2.51
CA GLY A 23 -2.75 36.08 3.60
C GLY A 23 -1.32 35.71 3.19
N GLU A 24 -0.35 36.51 3.58
CA GLU A 24 1.08 36.17 3.53
C GLU A 24 1.42 35.27 4.73
N GLY A 25 1.44 33.96 4.50
CA GLY A 25 1.86 32.97 5.49
C GLY A 25 3.38 32.93 5.62
N GLN A 26 3.93 33.65 6.59
CA GLN A 26 5.35 33.61 6.92
C GLN A 26 5.74 32.28 7.56
N MET A 27 6.67 31.58 6.90
CA MET A 27 7.31 30.37 7.39
C MET A 27 8.34 30.73 8.47
N LYS A 28 8.16 30.25 9.69
CA LYS A 28 9.22 30.23 10.71
C LYS A 28 9.80 28.83 10.81
N ALA A 29 10.95 28.66 10.15
CA ALA A 29 11.89 27.59 10.41
C ALA A 29 12.65 27.90 11.71
N GLN A 30 12.50 27.06 12.74
CA GLN A 30 13.46 26.96 13.84
C GLN A 30 13.68 25.49 14.14
N GLY A 31 14.77 24.96 13.59
CA GLY A 31 15.36 23.72 14.03
C GLY A 31 16.09 23.96 15.35
N GLN A 32 15.86 23.07 16.32
CA GLN A 32 16.72 22.88 17.47
C GLN A 32 16.79 21.38 17.74
N GLY A 33 17.87 20.77 17.26
CA GLY A 33 18.30 19.47 17.75
C GLY A 33 18.96 19.64 19.10
N GLN A 34 18.52 18.88 20.09
CA GLN A 34 19.28 18.59 21.30
C GLN A 34 18.98 17.14 21.68
N GLY A 35 19.96 16.28 21.43
CA GLY A 35 19.98 14.95 22.01
C GLY A 35 20.28 15.04 23.50
N GLN A 36 19.70 14.14 24.27
CA GLN A 36 20.16 13.78 25.61
C GLN A 36 19.71 12.36 25.92
N ALA A 37 20.68 11.45 25.83
CA ALA A 37 20.60 10.13 26.41
C ALA A 37 20.64 10.27 27.94
N GLN A 38 19.68 9.68 28.64
CA GLN A 38 19.78 9.45 30.07
C GLN A 38 19.43 7.99 30.34
N ALA A 39 20.47 7.23 30.71
CA ALA A 39 20.37 5.90 31.27
C ALA A 39 19.97 5.99 32.75
N GLY A 40 19.04 5.13 33.16
CA GLY A 40 18.66 4.89 34.56
C GLY A 40 18.16 3.44 34.74
N PRO A 41 18.43 2.78 35.88
CA PRO A 41 18.33 1.31 36.00
C PRO A 41 17.09 0.81 36.76
N GLY A 42 16.75 -0.48 36.55
CA GLY A 42 16.01 -1.36 37.49
C GLY A 42 14.48 -1.34 37.36
N GLY A 43 13.87 -2.40 36.78
CA GLY A 43 13.03 -3.38 37.51
C GLY A 43 11.55 -2.97 37.39
N GLU A 44 10.56 -3.80 37.05
CA GLU A 44 10.22 -5.13 37.53
C GLU A 44 9.44 -5.91 36.45
N ALA A 45 9.68 -7.22 36.37
CA ALA A 45 9.08 -8.11 35.39
C ALA A 45 7.61 -8.45 35.73
N GLN A 46 6.73 -8.39 34.72
CA GLN A 46 5.38 -8.95 34.81
C GLN A 46 5.20 -10.03 33.73
N PRO A 47 4.76 -11.26 34.07
CA PRO A 47 4.66 -12.38 33.13
C PRO A 47 3.30 -12.36 32.43
N GLY A 48 3.28 -12.46 31.09
CA GLY A 48 2.01 -12.67 30.39
C GLY A 48 1.90 -12.29 28.91
N GLN A 49 2.99 -12.03 28.18
CA GLN A 49 2.92 -11.80 26.73
C GLN A 49 3.76 -12.85 26.00
N PRO A 50 3.20 -13.56 24.99
CA PRO A 50 3.99 -14.38 24.08
C PRO A 50 5.07 -13.50 23.47
N ALA A 51 6.32 -13.90 23.70
CA ALA A 51 7.50 -13.17 23.31
C ALA A 51 7.47 -12.86 21.81
N ALA A 52 7.49 -11.56 21.46
CA ALA A 52 8.07 -11.14 20.20
C ALA A 52 9.53 -11.63 20.20
N GLN A 53 9.82 -12.65 19.40
CA GLN A 53 11.16 -13.18 19.28
C GLN A 53 12.04 -12.15 18.56
N PRO A 54 13.16 -11.72 19.14
CA PRO A 54 14.20 -11.02 18.43
C PRO A 54 15.10 -12.04 17.74
N GLY A 55 15.32 -11.87 16.44
CA GLY A 55 16.30 -12.66 15.69
C GLY A 55 15.71 -13.50 14.57
N ALA A 56 15.34 -12.85 13.47
CA ALA A 56 15.54 -13.46 12.16
C ALA A 56 16.74 -12.75 11.55
N GLU A 57 17.90 -13.37 11.73
CA GLU A 57 19.13 -13.11 10.98
C GLU A 57 18.79 -13.09 9.48
N PRO A 58 19.42 -12.23 8.65
CA PRO A 58 19.08 -12.13 7.24
C PRO A 58 19.59 -13.37 6.52
N ALA A 59 18.71 -14.37 6.38
CA ALA A 59 18.96 -15.52 5.53
C ALA A 59 18.94 -15.06 4.07
N ALA A 60 20.12 -14.65 3.59
CA ALA A 60 20.44 -14.65 2.17
C ALA A 60 20.34 -16.11 1.66
N GLY A 61 19.14 -16.52 1.25
CA GLY A 61 18.92 -17.88 0.79
C GLY A 61 17.46 -18.09 0.44
N GLY A 62 17.13 -17.94 -0.85
CA GLY A 62 15.77 -18.01 -1.38
C GLY A 62 15.16 -19.42 -1.34
N ALA A 63 14.88 -19.93 -0.14
CA ALA A 63 13.89 -20.98 0.10
C ALA A 63 12.49 -20.36 0.03
N ALA A 64 11.55 -21.05 -0.62
CA ALA A 64 10.16 -20.62 -0.63
C ALA A 64 9.58 -20.82 0.78
N VAL A 65 9.26 -19.73 1.46
CA VAL A 65 8.55 -19.77 2.75
C VAL A 65 7.07 -19.93 2.43
N ALA A 66 6.48 -21.04 2.91
CA ALA A 66 5.04 -21.18 2.97
C ALA A 66 4.53 -20.15 3.98
N ILE A 67 3.85 -19.14 3.49
CA ILE A 67 3.40 -18.00 4.30
C ILE A 67 2.11 -18.42 4.98
N THR A 68 2.04 -18.27 6.30
CA THR A 68 0.78 -18.24 7.01
C THR A 68 0.35 -16.78 7.24
N LEU A 69 -0.86 -16.56 7.75
CA LEU A 69 -1.37 -15.23 8.03
C LEU A 69 -0.38 -14.45 8.93
N GLY A 70 0.38 -13.51 8.35
CA GLY A 70 1.22 -12.58 9.10
C GLY A 70 2.74 -12.72 8.93
N ASP A 71 3.26 -13.64 8.10
CA ASP A 71 4.72 -13.70 7.87
C ASP A 71 5.20 -12.49 7.05
N GLY A 72 6.06 -11.69 7.67
CA GLY A 72 6.71 -10.53 7.06
C GLY A 72 8.09 -10.87 6.49
N CYS A 73 8.49 -10.15 5.45
CA CYS A 73 9.82 -10.15 4.87
C CYS A 73 10.44 -8.75 5.01
N PRO A 74 10.92 -8.38 6.22
CA PRO A 74 11.42 -7.04 6.46
C PRO A 74 12.74 -6.76 5.73
N GLY A 75 13.58 -7.78 5.54
CA GLY A 75 14.85 -7.67 4.81
C GLY A 75 14.71 -7.70 3.28
N GLY A 76 13.51 -7.93 2.76
CA GLY A 76 13.26 -8.08 1.33
C GLY A 76 13.82 -9.39 0.76
N ASN A 77 13.74 -9.54 -0.57
CA ASN A 77 14.28 -10.69 -1.32
C ASN A 77 13.70 -12.07 -0.94
N CYS A 78 12.56 -12.11 -0.26
CA CYS A 78 11.92 -13.38 0.10
C CYS A 78 11.13 -13.98 -1.06
N LYS A 79 11.03 -15.31 -1.05
CA LYS A 79 10.06 -16.06 -1.85
C LYS A 79 8.96 -16.55 -0.92
N LEU A 80 7.75 -16.18 -1.26
CA LEU A 80 6.55 -16.22 -0.43
C LEU A 80 5.53 -17.05 -1.23
N ALA A 81 4.97 -18.11 -0.65
CA ALA A 81 3.97 -18.96 -1.31
C ALA A 81 2.71 -19.15 -0.47
N CYS A 82 1.56 -18.85 -1.05
CA CYS A 82 0.25 -19.13 -0.47
C CYS A 82 -0.32 -20.43 -1.05
N ALA A 83 -0.68 -21.38 -0.18
CA ALA A 83 -1.24 -22.65 -0.59
C ALA A 83 -2.66 -22.51 -1.18
N ALA A 84 -3.11 -23.54 -1.91
CA ALA A 84 -4.40 -23.52 -2.59
C ALA A 84 -5.55 -23.39 -1.59
N ASN A 85 -6.57 -22.60 -1.94
CA ASN A 85 -7.75 -22.35 -1.11
C ASN A 85 -7.43 -21.79 0.29
N GLN A 86 -6.27 -21.13 0.46
CA GLN A 86 -5.90 -20.44 1.71
C GLN A 86 -6.00 -18.93 1.55
N SER A 87 -6.08 -18.25 2.69
CA SER A 87 -5.97 -16.80 2.77
C SER A 87 -4.62 -16.42 3.37
N CYS A 88 -3.81 -15.69 2.63
CA CYS A 88 -2.47 -15.27 3.06
C CYS A 88 -2.34 -13.75 3.03
N ASN A 89 -1.70 -13.21 4.06
CA ASN A 89 -1.29 -11.81 4.11
C ASN A 89 0.22 -11.76 4.29
N ALA A 90 0.90 -11.07 3.39
CA ALA A 90 2.34 -10.93 3.37
C ALA A 90 2.73 -9.44 3.39
N SER A 91 3.73 -9.10 4.19
CA SER A 91 4.32 -7.77 4.21
C SER A 91 5.77 -7.85 3.75
N CYS A 92 6.14 -7.09 2.72
CA CYS A 92 7.49 -7.01 2.18
C CYS A 92 8.00 -5.57 2.24
N THR A 93 8.56 -5.20 3.40
CA THR A 93 9.04 -3.83 3.59
C THR A 93 10.41 -3.60 2.97
N GLY A 94 11.25 -4.63 2.86
CA GLY A 94 12.57 -4.53 2.22
C GLY A 94 12.53 -4.60 0.69
N GLY A 95 11.37 -4.83 0.08
CA GLY A 95 11.20 -4.93 -1.37
C GLY A 95 11.76 -6.20 -1.99
N ASN A 96 11.69 -6.31 -3.32
CA ASN A 96 12.23 -7.45 -4.09
C ASN A 96 11.64 -8.82 -3.72
N CYS A 97 10.46 -8.85 -3.11
CA CYS A 97 9.80 -10.10 -2.75
C CYS A 97 9.08 -10.75 -3.93
N LYS A 98 8.94 -12.06 -3.89
CA LYS A 98 8.18 -12.83 -4.86
C LYS A 98 7.05 -13.58 -4.18
N LEU A 99 5.80 -13.22 -4.44
CA LEU A 99 4.61 -13.89 -3.91
C LEU A 99 3.97 -14.77 -4.99
N ALA A 100 3.80 -16.05 -4.70
CA ALA A 100 3.04 -17.00 -5.52
C ALA A 100 1.73 -17.38 -4.82
N CYS A 101 0.62 -17.21 -5.50
CA CYS A 101 -0.72 -17.50 -5.00
C CYS A 101 -1.30 -18.66 -5.78
N ALA A 102 -1.51 -19.79 -5.10
CA ALA A 102 -2.07 -20.98 -5.72
C ALA A 102 -3.57 -20.82 -6.05
N THR A 103 -4.11 -21.77 -6.81
CA THR A 103 -5.51 -21.77 -7.26
C THR A 103 -6.48 -21.60 -6.10
N GLY A 104 -7.48 -20.74 -6.27
CA GLY A 104 -8.54 -20.48 -5.29
C GLY A 104 -8.07 -19.79 -4.01
N SER A 105 -6.80 -19.41 -3.90
CA SER A 105 -6.27 -18.69 -2.74
C SER A 105 -6.67 -17.21 -2.75
N THR A 106 -6.70 -16.59 -1.57
CA THR A 106 -6.81 -15.14 -1.41
C THR A 106 -5.49 -14.61 -0.87
N CYS A 107 -4.83 -13.76 -1.63
CA CYS A 107 -3.54 -13.21 -1.30
C CYS A 107 -3.62 -11.70 -1.13
N SER A 108 -3.00 -11.19 -0.08
CA SER A 108 -2.76 -9.76 0.10
C SER A 108 -1.27 -9.52 0.30
N LEU A 109 -0.66 -8.69 -0.55
CA LEU A 109 0.73 -8.25 -0.41
C LEU A 109 0.80 -6.75 -0.16
N SER A 110 1.55 -6.34 0.85
CA SER A 110 2.02 -4.97 1.02
C SER A 110 3.51 -4.88 0.70
N CYS A 111 3.87 -4.21 -0.40
CA CYS A 111 5.24 -4.06 -0.88
C CYS A 111 5.71 -2.61 -0.79
N THR A 112 6.11 -2.18 0.40
CA THR A 112 6.57 -0.79 0.61
C THR A 112 7.97 -0.54 0.07
N GLY A 113 8.83 -1.55 0.03
CA GLY A 113 10.18 -1.44 -0.55
C GLY A 113 10.22 -1.47 -2.08
N GLY A 114 9.08 -1.71 -2.75
CA GLY A 114 8.97 -1.80 -4.21
C GLY A 114 9.63 -3.04 -4.82
N ASN A 115 9.60 -3.13 -6.14
CA ASN A 115 10.19 -4.22 -6.93
C ASN A 115 9.65 -5.63 -6.60
N CYS A 116 8.45 -5.74 -6.03
CA CYS A 116 7.87 -7.05 -5.76
C CYS A 116 7.27 -7.69 -7.02
N GLU A 117 7.35 -9.00 -7.11
CA GLU A 117 6.74 -9.81 -8.15
C GLU A 117 5.61 -10.65 -7.54
N VAL A 118 4.41 -10.60 -8.13
CA VAL A 118 3.26 -11.37 -7.66
C VAL A 118 2.66 -12.16 -8.79
N SER A 119 2.43 -13.44 -8.54
CA SER A 119 1.86 -14.39 -9.49
C SER A 119 0.59 -14.98 -8.92
N CYS A 120 -0.52 -14.77 -9.61
CA CYS A 120 -1.86 -15.17 -9.21
C CYS A 120 -2.36 -16.26 -10.14
N ALA A 121 -2.43 -17.49 -9.62
CA ALA A 121 -2.94 -18.61 -10.38
C ALA A 121 -4.44 -18.45 -10.69
N LYS A 122 -4.93 -19.25 -11.63
CA LYS A 122 -6.36 -19.33 -11.97
C LYS A 122 -7.27 -19.37 -10.74
N GLY A 123 -8.29 -18.52 -10.72
CA GLY A 123 -9.29 -18.47 -9.65
C GLY A 123 -8.77 -17.90 -8.32
N ALA A 124 -7.51 -17.49 -8.22
CA ALA A 124 -7.00 -16.78 -7.05
C ALA A 124 -7.51 -15.33 -7.01
N SER A 125 -7.63 -14.78 -5.81
CA SER A 125 -7.94 -13.37 -5.57
C SER A 125 -6.72 -12.69 -4.96
N CYS A 126 -6.09 -11.79 -5.71
CA CYS A 126 -4.89 -11.11 -5.31
C CYS A 126 -5.14 -9.62 -5.11
N ASN A 127 -4.75 -9.12 -3.95
CA ASN A 127 -4.69 -7.70 -3.62
C ASN A 127 -3.24 -7.27 -3.41
N ASN A 128 -2.75 -6.41 -4.29
CA ASN A 128 -1.36 -6.01 -4.35
C ASN A 128 -1.23 -4.51 -4.09
N ASP A 129 -0.73 -4.16 -2.92
CA ASP A 129 -0.40 -2.79 -2.58
C ASP A 129 1.10 -2.56 -2.77
N CYS A 130 1.46 -1.72 -3.74
CA CYS A 130 2.83 -1.42 -4.13
C CYS A 130 3.09 0.09 -4.07
N PRO A 131 3.21 0.66 -2.86
CA PRO A 131 3.53 2.07 -2.71
C PRO A 131 5.00 2.36 -3.05
N GLY A 132 5.90 1.37 -2.97
CA GLY A 132 7.30 1.54 -3.38
C GLY A 132 7.54 1.55 -4.89
N GLY A 133 6.52 1.24 -5.69
CA GLY A 133 6.61 1.23 -7.16
C GLY A 133 7.41 0.06 -7.74
N ASN A 134 7.52 0.03 -9.06
CA ASN A 134 8.27 -0.99 -9.83
C ASN A 134 7.79 -2.44 -9.62
N CYS A 135 6.58 -2.65 -9.09
CA CYS A 135 6.07 -4.00 -8.91
C CYS A 135 5.62 -4.63 -10.23
N LYS A 136 5.73 -5.95 -10.27
CA LYS A 136 5.24 -6.78 -11.36
C LYS A 136 4.12 -7.69 -10.86
N SER A 137 2.97 -7.66 -11.50
CA SER A 137 1.84 -8.54 -11.20
C SER A 137 1.49 -9.37 -12.43
N VAL A 138 1.33 -10.67 -12.26
CA VAL A 138 0.90 -11.61 -13.29
C VAL A 138 -0.36 -12.30 -12.80
N CYS A 139 -1.42 -12.21 -13.59
CA CYS A 139 -2.74 -12.71 -13.27
C CYS A 139 -3.17 -13.67 -14.37
N GLU A 140 -3.25 -14.95 -14.03
CA GLU A 140 -3.72 -15.98 -14.96
C GLU A 140 -5.21 -15.84 -15.26
N ALA A 141 -5.64 -16.47 -16.35
CA ALA A 141 -7.02 -16.49 -16.79
C ALA A 141 -7.99 -16.89 -15.66
N GLY A 142 -8.97 -16.03 -15.39
CA GLY A 142 -9.99 -16.25 -14.33
C GLY A 142 -9.51 -15.94 -12.91
N ALA A 143 -8.32 -15.36 -12.72
CA ALA A 143 -7.92 -14.75 -11.46
C ALA A 143 -8.58 -13.36 -11.28
N LYS A 144 -8.69 -12.93 -10.03
CA LYS A 144 -9.12 -11.57 -9.66
C LYS A 144 -7.91 -10.82 -9.13
N CYS A 145 -7.52 -9.73 -9.77
CA CYS A 145 -6.36 -8.96 -9.40
C CYS A 145 -6.72 -7.50 -9.15
N ALA A 146 -6.48 -7.03 -7.93
CA ALA A 146 -6.47 -5.63 -7.58
C ALA A 146 -5.03 -5.19 -7.35
N VAL A 147 -4.53 -4.25 -8.15
CA VAL A 147 -3.15 -3.74 -8.06
C VAL A 147 -3.18 -2.24 -7.81
N SER A 148 -2.72 -1.82 -6.65
CA SER A 148 -2.49 -0.42 -6.27
C SER A 148 -1.02 -0.09 -6.41
N CYS A 149 -0.66 0.71 -7.42
CA CYS A 149 0.71 1.13 -7.70
C CYS A 149 0.89 2.63 -7.44
N MET A 150 1.07 3.00 -6.16
CA MET A 150 1.23 4.41 -5.79
C MET A 150 2.62 4.95 -6.14
N GLY A 151 3.66 4.12 -6.10
CA GLY A 151 5.04 4.53 -6.45
C GLY A 151 5.32 4.58 -7.96
N GLY A 152 4.36 4.18 -8.80
CA GLY A 152 4.50 4.18 -10.26
C GLY A 152 5.40 3.09 -10.82
N ASN A 153 5.56 3.08 -12.15
CA ASN A 153 6.41 2.14 -12.90
C ASN A 153 6.04 0.65 -12.79
N CYS A 154 4.81 0.34 -12.35
CA CYS A 154 4.39 -1.05 -12.23
C CYS A 154 4.07 -1.70 -13.58
N LYS A 155 4.21 -3.02 -13.64
CA LYS A 155 3.87 -3.86 -14.78
C LYS A 155 2.81 -4.87 -14.37
N ALA A 156 1.60 -4.76 -14.89
CA ALA A 156 0.56 -5.77 -14.71
C ALA A 156 0.38 -6.55 -16.02
N SER A 157 0.29 -7.87 -15.93
CA SER A 157 -0.03 -8.76 -17.04
C SER A 157 -1.25 -9.57 -16.66
N CYS A 158 -2.36 -9.34 -17.33
CA CYS A 158 -3.64 -9.94 -17.02
C CYS A 158 -4.09 -10.78 -18.22
N GLU A 159 -4.07 -12.11 -18.07
CA GLU A 159 -4.57 -12.99 -19.11
C GLU A 159 -6.10 -12.94 -19.18
N ASN A 160 -6.67 -12.86 -20.36
CA ASN A 160 -8.13 -12.88 -20.52
C ASN A 160 -8.65 -14.31 -20.25
N PRO A 161 -9.75 -14.52 -19.49
CA PRO A 161 -10.68 -13.52 -18.92
C PRO A 161 -10.46 -13.23 -17.42
N ALA A 162 -9.28 -12.77 -16.99
CA ALA A 162 -9.06 -12.31 -15.62
C ALA A 162 -9.75 -10.96 -15.33
N ASP A 163 -10.29 -10.82 -14.12
CA ASP A 163 -10.80 -9.55 -13.61
C ASP A 163 -9.62 -8.74 -13.05
N CYS A 164 -9.12 -7.79 -13.84
CA CYS A 164 -7.92 -7.02 -13.49
C CYS A 164 -8.26 -5.54 -13.26
N THR A 165 -8.09 -5.07 -12.02
CA THR A 165 -8.22 -3.66 -11.64
C THR A 165 -6.84 -3.12 -11.26
N VAL A 166 -6.35 -2.14 -12.02
CA VAL A 166 -5.03 -1.52 -11.79
C VAL A 166 -5.20 -0.03 -11.53
N SER A 167 -4.86 0.41 -10.32
CA SER A 167 -4.81 1.82 -9.92
C SER A 167 -3.36 2.29 -9.95
N CYS A 168 -3.06 3.33 -10.71
CA CYS A 168 -1.69 3.83 -10.89
C CYS A 168 -1.57 5.35 -10.72
N PRO A 169 -1.76 5.88 -9.50
CA PRO A 169 -1.62 7.31 -9.27
C PRO A 169 -0.17 7.80 -9.44
N GLY A 170 0.83 6.93 -9.24
CA GLY A 170 2.25 7.28 -9.43
C GLY A 170 2.71 7.37 -10.90
N GLY A 171 1.86 7.00 -11.86
CA GLY A 171 2.17 7.04 -13.29
C GLY A 171 3.10 5.93 -13.80
N ASN A 172 3.35 5.92 -15.11
CA ASN A 172 4.26 4.98 -15.80
C ASN A 172 3.89 3.49 -15.67
N CYS A 173 2.63 3.15 -15.40
CA CYS A 173 2.20 1.76 -15.38
C CYS A 173 2.03 1.17 -16.77
N LYS A 174 2.39 -0.10 -16.91
CA LYS A 174 2.17 -0.90 -18.12
C LYS A 174 1.24 -2.05 -17.79
N VAL A 175 0.04 -2.05 -18.37
CA VAL A 175 -0.94 -3.14 -18.23
C VAL A 175 -1.04 -3.85 -19.57
N LYS A 176 -0.82 -5.15 -19.59
CA LYS A 176 -0.91 -6.02 -20.76
C LYS A 176 -2.01 -7.05 -20.58
#